data_AF-H1YWT6-F1
#
_entry.id   AF-H1YWT6-F1
#
_cell.length_a   1.000
_cell.length_b   1.000
_cell.length_c   1.000
_cell.angle_alpha   90.00
_cell.angle_beta   90.00
_cell.angle_gamma   90.00
#
_symmetry.space_group_name_H-M   'P 1'
#
loop_
_entity.id
_entity.type
_entity.pdbx_description
1 polymer ?
#
loop_
_entity_poly.entity_id
_entity_poly.type
_entity_poly.pdbx_seq_one_letter_code
_entity_poly.pdbx_strand_id
1 'polypeptide(L)'
;MWVVAILSAIAIVIAPFVQPPFILALITILISGVFYFIRNTRYPAIGISIVALLYGINIIPAVVFLTTLAIVILGEAAYRIWPRDDNYSYLAYLVVASAGAVFASYYLGYFNLLTPITGVVVAALLKSILKGREDTIMIECLGTAMTMYLFYDLRYFVDFDLLMSAIIISFIFAFISYKMKAADMSGLLSAALMGILIIVFADVRWFLVMLTFFILGAGFTKFKYEKKKSEGVAESKGGVRGFINVFANGLVSLCAAVLYGISPEPMYIALFIGSVAAAMADTSASELGMLGKTPYLITSFKKVPKGTDGGVTLFGEVAATLAAFIVCIIAFMLGAIPPEMVLAGTAAGFVGTNVDSFIGATLERRGIIGNAGTNITCTLAGGLFAMAFYI
;
A
#
# COMPACT_ATOMS: atom_id res chain seq x y z
N MET A 1 8.00 5.34 27.89
CA MET A 1 7.59 4.27 26.96
C MET A 1 7.37 2.95 27.68
N TRP A 2 8.38 2.39 28.37
CA TRP A 2 8.26 1.12 29.09
C TRP A 2 7.10 1.06 30.10
N VAL A 3 6.88 2.12 30.87
CA VAL A 3 5.72 2.21 31.77
C VAL A 3 4.39 2.07 31.01
N VAL A 4 4.25 2.76 29.87
CA VAL A 4 3.04 2.69 29.02
C VAL A 4 2.88 1.28 28.43
N ALA A 5 3.97 0.63 28.05
CA ALA A 5 3.96 -0.75 27.56
C ALA A 5 3.51 -1.75 28.63
N ILE A 6 4.01 -1.64 29.86
CA ILE A 6 3.59 -2.48 30.99
C ILE A 6 2.10 -2.27 31.30
N LEU A 7 1.67 -1.01 31.39
CA LEU A 7 0.25 -0.69 31.62
C LEU A 7 -0.66 -1.22 30.50
N SER A 8 -0.21 -1.16 29.25
CA SER A 8 -0.96 -1.72 28.10
C SER A 8 -1.04 -3.24 28.17
N ALA A 9 0.04 -3.93 28.56
CA ALA A 9 0.04 -5.38 28.75
C ALA A 9 -0.91 -5.79 29.89
N ILE A 10 -0.91 -5.06 31.01
CA ILE A 10 -1.85 -5.27 32.11
C ILE A 10 -3.30 -5.06 31.64
N ALA A 11 -3.56 -4.00 30.87
CA ALA A 11 -4.89 -3.74 30.33
C ALA A 11 -5.38 -4.89 29.44
N ILE A 12 -4.52 -5.45 28.58
CA ILE A 12 -4.86 -6.61 27.73
C ILE A 12 -5.29 -7.82 28.57
N VAL A 13 -4.55 -8.13 29.64
CA VAL A 13 -4.83 -9.28 30.51
C VAL A 13 -6.10 -9.08 31.34
N ILE A 14 -6.36 -7.86 31.82
CA ILE A 14 -7.51 -7.59 32.69
C ILE A 14 -8.80 -7.37 31.89
N ALA A 15 -8.71 -6.97 30.62
CA ALA A 15 -9.85 -6.52 29.83
C ALA A 15 -11.05 -7.47 29.78
N PRO A 16 -10.90 -8.81 29.63
CA PRO A 16 -12.05 -9.72 29.63
C PRO A 16 -12.88 -9.69 30.92
N PHE A 17 -12.26 -9.29 32.04
CA PHE A 17 -12.88 -9.24 33.37
C PHE A 17 -13.51 -7.89 33.70
N VAL A 18 -13.33 -6.86 32.86
CA VAL A 18 -13.87 -5.52 33.09
C VAL A 18 -15.07 -5.29 32.20
N GLN A 19 -16.25 -5.44 32.79
CA GLN A 19 -17.54 -5.19 32.14
C GLN A 19 -18.32 -4.14 32.93
N PRO A 20 -19.10 -3.27 32.25
CA PRO A 20 -19.22 -3.09 30.79
C PRO A 20 -17.98 -2.43 30.12
N PRO A 21 -17.84 -2.52 28.78
CA PRO A 21 -16.69 -2.02 28.01
C PRO A 21 -16.28 -0.57 28.30
N PHE A 22 -17.26 0.31 28.55
CA PHE A 22 -17.01 1.72 28.82
C PHE A 22 -16.17 1.95 30.09
N ILE A 23 -16.18 1.04 31.06
CA ILE A 23 -15.38 1.17 32.29
C ILE A 23 -13.89 1.08 31.96
N LEU A 24 -13.49 0.08 31.17
CA LEU A 24 -12.11 -0.07 30.75
C LEU A 24 -11.66 1.09 29.85
N ALA A 25 -12.55 1.57 28.98
CA ALA A 25 -12.30 2.76 28.16
C ALA A 25 -12.06 4.00 29.04
N LEU A 26 -12.92 4.24 30.03
CA LEU A 26 -12.79 5.36 30.95
C LEU A 26 -11.48 5.30 31.75
N ILE A 27 -11.14 4.13 32.30
CA ILE A 27 -9.86 3.92 33.00
C ILE A 27 -8.68 4.24 32.08
N THR A 28 -8.73 3.74 30.84
CA THR A 28 -7.67 3.96 29.84
C THR A 28 -7.53 5.44 29.48
N ILE A 29 -8.65 6.15 29.31
CA ILE A 29 -8.68 7.60 29.02
C ILE A 29 -8.12 8.40 30.21
N LEU A 30 -8.51 8.06 31.45
CA LEU A 30 -8.01 8.74 32.65
C LEU A 30 -6.50 8.55 32.82
N ILE A 31 -6.01 7.32 32.66
CA ILE A 31 -4.57 7.01 32.69
C ILE A 31 -3.84 7.76 31.57
N SER A 32 -4.39 7.75 30.35
CA SER A 32 -3.82 8.50 29.22
C SER A 32 -3.82 10.00 29.47
N GLY A 33 -4.82 10.54 30.16
CA GLY A 33 -4.90 11.94 30.58
C GLY A 33 -3.73 12.36 31.47
N VAL A 34 -3.24 11.48 32.34
CA VAL A 34 -2.01 11.73 33.12
C VAL A 34 -0.79 11.81 32.19
N PHE A 35 -0.67 10.89 31.23
CA PHE A 35 0.41 10.89 30.24
C PHE A 35 0.38 12.09 29.29
N TYR A 36 -0.77 12.73 29.10
CA TYR A 36 -0.89 13.92 28.25
C TYR A 36 0.00 15.08 28.73
N PHE A 37 0.14 15.23 30.05
CA PHE A 37 0.94 16.30 30.66
C PHE A 37 2.44 15.97 30.76
N ILE A 38 2.84 14.75 30.42
CA ILE A 38 4.25 14.33 30.42
C ILE A 38 4.89 14.66 29.06
N ARG A 39 6.12 15.17 29.08
CA ARG A 39 6.86 15.52 27.86
C ARG A 39 7.07 14.29 26.97
N ASN A 40 6.84 14.42 25.67
CA ASN A 40 6.96 13.36 24.65
C ASN A 40 5.92 12.22 24.74
N THR A 41 4.85 12.36 25.53
CA THR A 41 3.76 11.36 25.61
C THR A 41 2.39 11.91 25.25
N ARG A 42 2.29 13.20 24.88
CA ARG A 42 1.05 13.88 24.49
C ARG A 42 0.31 13.18 23.34
N TYR A 43 0.96 12.99 22.19
CA TYR A 43 0.33 12.35 21.03
C TYR A 43 -0.02 10.87 21.24
N PRO A 44 0.84 10.03 21.86
CA PRO A 44 0.45 8.69 22.30
C PRO A 44 -0.81 8.70 23.18
N ALA A 45 -0.88 9.60 24.16
CA ALA A 45 -2.04 9.72 25.03
C ALA A 45 -3.32 10.07 24.26
N ILE A 46 -3.24 10.97 23.27
CA ILE A 46 -4.38 11.32 22.41
C ILE A 46 -4.83 10.09 21.61
N GLY A 47 -3.89 9.40 20.94
CA GLY A 47 -4.20 8.23 20.12
C GLY A 47 -4.87 7.11 20.93
N ILE A 48 -4.29 6.76 22.09
CA ILE A 48 -4.85 5.75 23.00
C ILE A 48 -6.23 6.16 23.49
N SER A 49 -6.42 7.44 23.86
CA SER A 49 -7.71 7.95 24.34
C SER A 49 -8.80 7.85 23.27
N ILE A 50 -8.49 8.15 22.01
CA ILE A 50 -9.47 8.06 20.91
C ILE A 50 -9.85 6.61 20.65
N VAL A 51 -8.88 5.69 20.54
CA VAL A 51 -9.19 4.26 20.31
C VAL A 51 -9.96 3.68 21.50
N ALA A 52 -9.62 4.06 22.74
CA ALA A 52 -10.37 3.68 23.94
C ALA A 52 -11.80 4.22 23.91
N LEU A 53 -12.00 5.47 23.47
CA LEU A 53 -13.34 6.05 23.31
C LEU A 53 -14.16 5.25 22.30
N LEU A 54 -13.61 4.95 21.12
CA LEU A 54 -14.27 4.15 20.08
C LEU A 54 -14.69 2.76 20.60
N TYR A 55 -13.87 2.14 21.44
CA TYR A 55 -14.21 0.90 22.13
C TYR A 55 -15.33 1.10 23.17
N GLY A 56 -15.21 2.13 24.01
CA GLY A 56 -16.18 2.42 25.08
C GLY A 56 -17.59 2.72 24.57
N ILE A 57 -17.71 3.28 23.35
CA ILE A 57 -19.00 3.52 22.67
C ILE A 57 -19.41 2.38 21.73
N ASN A 58 -18.70 1.25 21.75
CA ASN A 58 -18.96 0.05 20.95
C ASN A 58 -18.87 0.23 19.42
N ILE A 59 -18.09 1.19 18.92
CA ILE A 59 -17.79 1.27 17.48
C ILE A 59 -16.80 0.19 17.08
N ILE A 60 -15.77 -0.05 17.90
CA ILE A 60 -14.79 -1.12 17.66
C ILE A 60 -14.87 -2.19 18.74
N PRO A 61 -14.67 -3.47 18.40
CA PRO A 61 -14.68 -4.56 19.37
C PRO A 61 -13.41 -4.58 20.24
N ALA A 62 -13.49 -5.29 21.36
CA ALA A 62 -12.36 -5.45 22.30
C ALA A 62 -11.09 -5.98 21.61
N VAL A 63 -11.23 -6.91 20.66
CA VAL A 63 -10.09 -7.45 19.89
C VAL A 63 -9.35 -6.36 19.12
N VAL A 64 -10.06 -5.47 18.42
CA VAL A 64 -9.41 -4.39 17.65
C VAL A 64 -8.73 -3.41 18.59
N PHE A 65 -9.39 -3.03 19.69
CA PHE A 65 -8.83 -2.10 20.67
C PHE A 65 -7.54 -2.63 21.31
N LEU A 66 -7.59 -3.83 21.88
CA LEU A 66 -6.48 -4.39 22.65
C LEU A 66 -5.32 -4.84 21.76
N THR A 67 -5.62 -5.40 20.59
CA THR A 67 -4.60 -5.74 19.59
C THR A 67 -3.93 -4.47 19.04
N THR A 68 -4.64 -3.34 18.92
CA THR A 68 -4.02 -2.05 18.54
C THR A 68 -2.98 -1.63 19.59
N LEU A 69 -3.34 -1.69 20.87
CA LEU A 69 -2.42 -1.35 21.95
C LEU A 69 -1.20 -2.28 21.96
N ALA A 70 -1.42 -3.58 21.75
CA ALA A 70 -0.35 -4.56 21.66
C ALA A 70 0.62 -4.24 20.51
N ILE A 71 0.09 -3.98 19.30
CA ILE A 71 0.89 -3.66 18.11
C ILE A 71 1.69 -2.37 18.32
N VAL A 72 0.99 -1.27 18.61
CA VAL A 72 1.61 0.05 18.55
C VAL A 72 2.50 0.30 19.76
N ILE A 73 2.06 -0.06 20.96
CA ILE A 73 2.81 0.27 22.19
C ILE A 73 3.98 -0.69 22.41
N LEU A 74 3.76 -2.01 22.28
CA LEU A 74 4.84 -2.98 22.45
C LEU A 74 5.82 -2.91 21.29
N GLY A 75 5.32 -2.75 20.06
CA GLY A 75 6.16 -2.53 18.88
C GLY A 75 7.03 -1.28 19.02
N GLU A 76 6.46 -0.14 19.45
CA GLU A 76 7.23 1.09 19.65
C GLU A 76 8.23 0.98 20.81
N ALA A 77 7.91 0.22 21.86
CA ALA A 77 8.88 -0.07 22.92
C ALA A 77 10.09 -0.84 22.37
N ALA A 78 9.86 -1.83 21.51
CA ALA A 78 10.91 -2.60 20.84
C ALA A 78 11.72 -1.75 19.84
N TYR A 79 11.05 -0.94 19.02
CA TYR A 79 11.68 -0.04 18.05
C TYR A 79 12.68 0.92 18.69
N ARG A 80 12.41 1.37 19.91
CA ARG A 80 13.28 2.30 20.65
C ARG A 80 14.48 1.66 21.36
N ILE A 81 14.58 0.32 21.40
CA ILE A 81 15.74 -0.38 21.99
C ILE A 81 17.00 -0.11 21.17
N TRP A 82 16.83 -0.06 19.85
CA TRP A 82 17.93 0.10 18.91
C TRP A 82 18.13 1.57 18.51
N PRO A 83 19.36 1.99 18.13
CA PRO A 83 19.59 3.33 17.58
C PRO A 83 18.60 3.67 16.46
N ARG A 84 18.06 4.89 16.53
CA ARG A 84 17.19 5.45 15.48
C ARG A 84 17.93 5.38 14.14
N ASP A 85 17.25 4.83 13.13
CA ASP A 85 17.70 4.64 11.73
C ASP A 85 18.36 3.32 11.35
N ASP A 86 18.41 2.37 12.27
CA ASP A 86 18.85 1.01 11.89
C ASP A 86 17.69 0.16 11.35
N ASN A 87 17.96 -0.66 10.34
CA ASN A 87 17.02 -1.65 9.80
C ASN A 87 16.56 -2.64 10.87
N TYR A 88 17.39 -2.90 11.89
CA TYR A 88 17.04 -3.74 13.03
C TYR A 88 15.88 -3.16 13.87
N SER A 89 15.67 -1.85 13.87
CA SER A 89 14.57 -1.21 14.61
C SER A 89 13.21 -1.63 14.05
N TYR A 90 13.07 -1.64 12.71
CA TYR A 90 11.85 -2.09 12.04
C TYR A 90 11.63 -3.60 12.19
N LEU A 91 12.71 -4.38 12.13
CA LEU A 91 12.62 -5.83 12.38
C LEU A 91 12.15 -6.12 13.81
N ALA A 92 12.73 -5.45 14.82
CA ALA A 92 12.32 -5.57 16.21
C ALA A 92 10.86 -5.15 16.41
N TYR A 93 10.44 -4.05 15.77
CA TYR A 93 9.04 -3.62 15.75
C TYR A 93 8.13 -4.71 15.21
N LEU A 94 8.41 -5.23 14.00
CA LEU A 94 7.57 -6.24 13.34
C LEU A 94 7.47 -7.53 14.18
N VAL A 95 8.58 -8.01 14.75
CA VAL A 95 8.59 -9.24 15.57
C VAL A 95 7.77 -9.07 16.84
N VAL A 96 8.01 -8.00 17.61
CA VAL A 96 7.32 -7.78 18.88
C VAL A 96 5.85 -7.42 18.67
N ALA A 97 5.55 -6.59 17.66
CA ALA A 97 4.17 -6.26 17.30
C ALA A 97 3.40 -7.50 16.85
N SER A 98 4.00 -8.38 16.03
CA SER A 98 3.37 -9.64 15.60
C SER A 98 3.08 -10.56 16.79
N ALA A 99 4.06 -10.78 17.66
CA ALA A 99 3.88 -11.62 18.85
C ALA A 99 2.78 -11.06 19.78
N GLY A 100 2.81 -9.75 20.03
CA GLY A 100 1.78 -9.06 20.82
C GLY A 100 0.40 -9.14 20.19
N ALA A 101 0.30 -8.98 18.87
CA ALA A 101 -0.97 -9.01 18.14
C ALA A 101 -1.61 -10.40 18.14
N VAL A 102 -0.82 -11.45 17.89
CA VAL A 102 -1.26 -12.84 17.92
C VAL A 102 -1.69 -13.22 19.34
N PHE A 103 -0.88 -12.89 20.35
CA PHE A 103 -1.21 -13.15 21.75
C PHE A 103 -2.52 -12.48 22.16
N ALA A 104 -2.66 -11.17 21.91
CA ALA A 104 -3.87 -10.42 22.28
C ALA A 104 -5.11 -10.96 21.57
N SER A 105 -5.01 -11.27 20.28
CA SER A 105 -6.14 -11.79 19.50
C SER A 105 -6.58 -13.17 19.99
N TYR A 106 -5.64 -14.09 20.20
CA TYR A 106 -5.94 -15.44 20.70
C TYR A 106 -6.46 -15.44 22.13
N TYR A 107 -5.90 -14.57 22.99
CA TYR A 107 -6.36 -14.40 24.37
C TYR A 107 -7.84 -13.99 24.44
N LEU A 108 -8.30 -13.23 23.45
CA LEU A 108 -9.68 -12.77 23.30
C LEU A 108 -10.56 -13.74 22.49
N GLY A 109 -10.06 -14.93 22.14
CA GLY A 109 -10.79 -15.94 21.38
C GLY A 109 -10.96 -15.62 19.90
N TYR A 110 -10.17 -14.70 19.34
CA TYR A 110 -10.20 -14.33 17.93
C TYR A 110 -9.00 -14.95 17.17
N PHE A 111 -9.29 -15.93 16.32
CA PHE A 111 -8.28 -16.75 15.64
C PHE A 111 -7.98 -16.34 14.20
N ASN A 112 -8.73 -15.40 13.62
CA ASN A 112 -8.48 -14.94 12.27
C ASN A 112 -7.23 -14.04 12.24
N LEU A 113 -6.13 -14.60 11.74
CA LEU A 113 -4.82 -13.93 11.75
C LEU A 113 -4.68 -12.82 10.69
N LEU A 114 -5.56 -12.73 9.70
CA LEU A 114 -5.49 -11.68 8.68
C LEU A 114 -5.61 -10.28 9.33
N THR A 115 -6.55 -10.13 10.27
CA THR A 115 -6.78 -8.86 10.98
C THR A 115 -5.55 -8.36 11.76
N PRO A 116 -4.98 -9.11 12.73
CA PRO A 116 -3.81 -8.64 13.46
C PRO A 116 -2.59 -8.43 12.56
N ILE A 117 -2.38 -9.27 11.54
CA ILE A 117 -1.20 -9.15 10.66
C ILE A 117 -1.29 -7.92 9.77
N THR A 118 -2.45 -7.63 9.17
CA THR A 118 -2.66 -6.38 8.41
C THR A 118 -2.46 -5.17 9.31
N GLY A 119 -2.92 -5.22 10.57
CA GLY A 119 -2.65 -4.21 11.58
C GLY A 119 -1.15 -3.99 11.81
N VAL A 120 -0.37 -5.06 12.01
CA VAL A 120 1.08 -4.98 12.23
C VAL A 120 1.80 -4.33 11.04
N VAL A 121 1.49 -4.77 9.82
CA VAL A 121 2.14 -4.25 8.60
C VAL A 121 1.77 -2.78 8.38
N VAL A 122 0.50 -2.40 8.57
CA VAL A 122 0.06 -1.00 8.48
C VAL A 122 0.72 -0.13 9.55
N ALA A 123 0.82 -0.61 10.79
CA ALA A 123 1.47 0.14 11.86
C ALA A 123 2.97 0.40 11.56
N ALA A 124 3.68 -0.63 11.07
CA ALA A 124 5.06 -0.48 10.62
C ALA A 124 5.19 0.47 9.43
N LEU A 125 4.26 0.39 8.47
CA LEU A 125 4.22 1.26 7.29
C LEU A 125 4.02 2.72 7.70
N LEU A 126 3.00 3.01 8.53
CA LEU A 126 2.72 4.35 9.05
C LEU A 126 3.93 4.90 9.83
N LYS A 127 4.61 4.05 10.61
CA LYS A 127 5.86 4.44 11.27
C LYS A 127 6.92 4.89 10.27
N SER A 128 7.10 4.13 9.20
CA SER A 128 8.07 4.48 8.15
C SER A 128 7.71 5.76 7.41
N ILE A 129 6.42 6.01 7.17
CA ILE A 129 5.94 7.20 6.46
C ILE A 129 6.10 8.45 7.33
N LEU A 130 5.73 8.35 8.61
CA LEU A 130 5.62 9.46 9.54
C LEU A 130 6.92 9.70 10.33
N LYS A 131 8.04 9.16 9.84
CA LYS A 131 9.34 9.26 10.48
C LYS A 131 9.71 10.72 10.73
N GLY A 132 10.06 11.04 11.98
CA GLY A 132 10.47 12.39 12.40
C GLY A 132 9.32 13.31 12.80
N ARG A 133 8.06 12.89 12.65
CA ARG A 133 6.91 13.63 13.18
C ARG A 133 6.69 13.33 14.66
N GLU A 134 6.09 14.27 15.39
CA GLU A 134 5.77 14.06 16.81
C GLU A 134 4.46 13.28 17.01
N ASP A 135 3.55 13.35 16.04
CA ASP A 135 2.20 12.76 16.06
C ASP A 135 2.14 11.32 15.51
N THR A 136 3.30 10.73 15.19
CA THR A 136 3.44 9.39 14.57
C THR A 136 2.64 8.31 15.31
N ILE A 137 2.81 8.19 16.63
CA ILE A 137 2.12 7.15 17.43
C ILE A 137 0.60 7.37 17.46
N MET A 138 0.13 8.63 17.43
CA MET A 138 -1.30 8.92 17.37
C MET A 138 -1.91 8.40 16.07
N ILE A 139 -1.27 8.72 14.95
CA ILE A 139 -1.73 8.29 13.62
C ILE A 139 -1.59 6.76 13.48
N GLU A 140 -0.52 6.15 14.00
CA GLU A 140 -0.37 4.70 14.05
C GLU A 140 -1.50 4.02 14.80
N CYS A 141 -1.85 4.49 16.00
CA CYS A 141 -2.99 3.94 16.77
C CYS A 141 -4.29 3.97 15.96
N LEU A 142 -4.62 5.14 15.38
CA LEU A 142 -5.86 5.31 14.64
C LEU A 142 -5.88 4.50 13.34
N GLY A 143 -4.83 4.59 12.54
CA GLY A 143 -4.74 3.89 11.25
C GLY A 143 -4.72 2.37 11.42
N THR A 144 -4.01 1.86 12.44
CA THR A 144 -3.97 0.44 12.76
C THR A 144 -5.33 -0.07 13.25
N ALA A 145 -5.98 0.66 14.17
CA ALA A 145 -7.29 0.29 14.67
C ALA A 145 -8.35 0.26 13.57
N MET A 146 -8.40 1.29 12.72
CA MET A 146 -9.40 1.37 11.65
C MET A 146 -9.15 0.34 10.54
N THR A 147 -7.88 0.06 10.22
CA THR A 147 -7.54 -1.03 9.28
C THR A 147 -7.98 -2.37 9.84
N MET A 148 -7.67 -2.67 11.10
CA MET A 148 -8.10 -3.93 11.71
C MET A 148 -9.62 -4.02 11.83
N TYR A 149 -10.30 -2.91 12.13
CA TYR A 149 -11.76 -2.87 12.17
C TYR A 149 -12.37 -3.23 10.81
N LEU A 150 -11.82 -2.68 9.71
CA LEU A 150 -12.23 -3.04 8.36
C LEU A 150 -12.13 -4.56 8.11
N PHE A 151 -10.97 -5.17 8.38
CA PHE A 151 -10.80 -6.62 8.16
C PHE A 151 -11.58 -7.49 9.15
N TYR A 152 -11.81 -7.01 10.37
CA TYR A 152 -12.68 -7.68 11.33
C TYR A 152 -14.12 -7.75 10.82
N ASP A 153 -14.63 -6.63 10.27
CA ASP A 153 -16.00 -6.54 9.78
C ASP A 153 -16.23 -7.31 8.47
N LEU A 154 -15.20 -7.41 7.62
CA LEU A 154 -15.22 -8.25 6.42
C LEU A 154 -15.47 -9.74 6.71
N ARG A 155 -15.12 -10.21 7.93
CA ARG A 155 -15.23 -11.63 8.35
C ARG A 155 -14.61 -12.64 7.37
N TYR A 156 -13.61 -12.19 6.59
CA TYR A 156 -12.91 -13.01 5.60
C TYR A 156 -11.89 -13.90 6.30
N PHE A 157 -12.10 -15.21 6.30
CA PHE A 157 -11.20 -16.17 6.93
C PHE A 157 -10.15 -16.66 5.92
N VAL A 158 -8.91 -16.79 6.38
CA VAL A 158 -7.78 -17.20 5.56
C VAL A 158 -7.10 -18.39 6.22
N ASP A 159 -6.82 -19.41 5.43
CA ASP A 159 -6.05 -20.55 5.88
C ASP A 159 -4.65 -20.13 6.33
N PHE A 160 -4.17 -20.75 7.42
CA PHE A 160 -2.87 -20.42 8.00
C PHE A 160 -1.73 -20.55 6.98
N ASP A 161 -1.73 -21.64 6.20
CA ASP A 161 -0.68 -21.91 5.21
C ASP A 161 -0.66 -20.88 4.08
N LEU A 162 -1.85 -20.46 3.60
CA LEU A 162 -1.98 -19.41 2.59
C LEU A 162 -1.48 -18.07 3.14
N LEU A 163 -1.86 -17.71 4.36
CA LEU A 163 -1.44 -16.45 4.97
C LEU A 163 0.07 -16.42 5.22
N MET A 164 0.66 -17.51 5.74
CA MET A 164 2.10 -17.59 5.97
C MET A 164 2.89 -17.55 4.66
N SER A 165 2.45 -18.28 3.63
CA SER A 165 3.08 -18.21 2.31
C SER A 165 2.97 -16.81 1.69
N ALA A 166 1.81 -16.15 1.80
CA ALA A 166 1.62 -14.78 1.34
C ALA A 166 2.59 -13.79 2.02
N ILE A 167 2.76 -13.89 3.35
CA ILE A 167 3.71 -13.06 4.12
C ILE A 167 5.14 -13.33 3.66
N ILE A 168 5.55 -14.60 3.62
CA ILE A 168 6.93 -14.98 3.28
C ILE A 168 7.27 -14.49 1.86
N ILE A 169 6.43 -14.81 0.87
CA ILE A 169 6.63 -14.42 -0.52
C ILE A 169 6.71 -12.90 -0.64
N SER A 170 5.74 -12.19 -0.05
CA SER A 170 5.67 -10.72 -0.17
C SER A 170 6.86 -10.03 0.48
N PHE A 171 7.28 -10.44 1.68
CA PHE A 171 8.44 -9.87 2.35
C PHE A 171 9.77 -10.21 1.66
N ILE A 172 9.92 -11.42 1.08
CA ILE A 172 11.11 -11.77 0.30
C ILE A 172 11.27 -10.81 -0.87
N PHE A 173 10.24 -10.63 -1.70
CA PHE A 173 10.31 -9.77 -2.88
C PHE A 173 10.42 -8.28 -2.51
N ALA A 174 9.72 -7.83 -1.46
CA ALA A 174 9.84 -6.47 -0.96
C ALA A 174 11.26 -6.18 -0.44
N PHE A 175 11.88 -7.13 0.27
CA PHE A 175 13.24 -7.00 0.74
C PHE A 175 14.28 -6.99 -0.39
N ILE A 176 14.11 -7.86 -1.41
CA ILE A 176 14.95 -7.84 -2.61
C ILE A 176 14.86 -6.47 -3.30
N SER A 177 13.64 -5.94 -3.45
CA SER A 177 13.40 -4.63 -4.07
C SER A 177 14.07 -3.48 -3.31
N TYR A 178 14.04 -3.53 -1.98
CA TYR A 178 14.76 -2.60 -1.12
C TYR A 178 16.29 -2.71 -1.27
N LYS A 179 16.84 -3.94 -1.27
CA LYS A 179 18.28 -4.18 -1.47
C LYS A 179 18.77 -3.72 -2.83
N MET A 180 17.95 -3.86 -3.87
CA MET A 180 18.23 -3.37 -5.22
C MET A 180 18.07 -1.84 -5.37
N LYS A 181 17.76 -1.12 -4.28
CA LYS A 181 17.43 0.32 -4.29
C LYS A 181 16.35 0.65 -5.32
N ALA A 182 15.37 -0.24 -5.48
CA ALA A 182 14.17 0.02 -6.28
C ALA A 182 13.05 0.62 -5.42
N ALA A 183 13.05 0.32 -4.11
CA ALA A 183 12.09 0.85 -3.15
C ALA A 183 12.80 1.31 -1.86
N ASP A 184 12.23 2.31 -1.17
CA ASP A 184 12.65 2.68 0.18
C ASP A 184 11.92 1.85 1.25
N MET A 185 12.14 2.12 2.55
CA MET A 185 11.50 1.37 3.63
C MET A 185 9.95 1.46 3.57
N SER A 186 9.42 2.63 3.21
CA SER A 186 7.98 2.81 3.05
C SER A 186 7.45 2.06 1.84
N GLY A 187 8.24 2.01 0.75
CA GLY A 187 7.96 1.21 -0.43
C GLY A 187 8.00 -0.29 -0.15
N LEU A 188 8.96 -0.78 0.63
CA LEU A 188 9.04 -2.18 1.08
C LEU A 188 7.76 -2.58 1.83
N LEU A 189 7.39 -1.82 2.87
CA LEU A 189 6.24 -2.16 3.71
C LEU A 189 4.92 -2.03 2.93
N SER A 190 4.82 -1.07 2.01
CA SER A 190 3.66 -0.94 1.11
C SER A 190 3.57 -2.13 0.16
N ALA A 191 4.68 -2.52 -0.48
CA ALA A 191 4.73 -3.67 -1.39
C ALA A 191 4.44 -4.99 -0.66
N ALA A 192 4.92 -5.14 0.58
CA ALA A 192 4.62 -6.30 1.41
C ALA A 192 3.11 -6.36 1.75
N LEU A 193 2.52 -5.24 2.18
CA LEU A 193 1.07 -5.18 2.45
C LEU A 193 0.25 -5.52 1.21
N MET A 194 0.56 -4.87 0.09
CA MET A 194 -0.11 -5.13 -1.19
C MET A 194 0.04 -6.58 -1.62
N GLY A 195 1.24 -7.14 -1.52
CA GLY A 195 1.50 -8.54 -1.87
C GLY A 195 0.69 -9.51 -1.02
N ILE A 196 0.66 -9.31 0.30
CA ILE A 196 -0.13 -10.15 1.21
C ILE A 196 -1.60 -10.13 0.78
N LEU A 197 -2.17 -8.93 0.58
CA LEU A 197 -3.58 -8.80 0.26
C LEU A 197 -3.92 -9.34 -1.14
N ILE A 198 -3.06 -9.13 -2.14
CA ILE A 198 -3.30 -9.68 -3.49
C ILE A 198 -3.25 -11.22 -3.47
N ILE A 199 -2.30 -11.83 -2.76
CA ILE A 199 -2.21 -13.29 -2.65
C ILE A 199 -3.40 -13.86 -1.89
N VAL A 200 -3.80 -13.21 -0.78
CA VAL A 200 -4.89 -13.67 0.09
C VAL A 200 -6.26 -13.57 -0.57
N PHE A 201 -6.54 -12.48 -1.28
CA PHE A 201 -7.86 -12.23 -1.86
C PHE A 201 -7.98 -12.71 -3.32
N ALA A 202 -6.87 -12.90 -4.03
CA ALA A 202 -6.92 -13.42 -5.39
C ALA A 202 -6.10 -14.70 -5.51
N ASP A 203 -4.81 -14.56 -5.81
CA ASP A 203 -3.91 -15.70 -6.04
C ASP A 203 -2.45 -15.22 -6.14
N VAL A 204 -1.49 -16.11 -5.90
CA VAL A 204 -0.06 -15.83 -6.14
C VAL A 204 0.24 -15.40 -7.58
N ARG A 205 -0.52 -15.91 -8.57
CA ARG A 205 -0.43 -15.53 -9.98
C ARG A 205 -0.68 -14.04 -10.18
N TRP A 206 -1.63 -13.44 -9.46
CA TRP A 206 -1.92 -12.01 -9.55
C TRP A 206 -0.79 -11.18 -8.95
N PHE A 207 -0.22 -11.65 -7.83
CA PHE A 207 0.98 -11.04 -7.27
C PHE A 207 2.15 -11.08 -8.26
N LEU A 208 2.36 -12.19 -8.97
CA LEU A 208 3.41 -12.31 -9.98
C LEU A 208 3.22 -11.35 -11.18
N VAL A 209 1.97 -11.05 -11.55
CA VAL A 209 1.65 -10.02 -12.56
C VAL A 209 2.05 -8.63 -12.06
N MET A 210 1.69 -8.28 -10.82
CA MET A 210 2.10 -7.02 -10.21
C MET A 210 3.63 -6.92 -10.04
N LEU A 211 4.28 -8.02 -9.69
CA LEU A 211 5.74 -8.10 -9.60
C LEU A 211 6.39 -7.91 -10.97
N THR A 212 5.80 -8.45 -12.04
CA THR A 212 6.26 -8.23 -13.42
C THR A 212 6.23 -6.75 -13.78
N PHE A 213 5.11 -6.07 -13.51
CA PHE A 213 5.01 -4.61 -13.67
C PHE A 213 6.12 -3.89 -12.88
N PHE A 214 6.33 -4.25 -11.62
CA PHE A 214 7.35 -3.62 -10.79
C PHE A 214 8.77 -3.82 -11.33
N ILE A 215 9.13 -5.04 -11.73
CA ILE A 215 10.46 -5.38 -12.27
C ILE A 215 10.70 -4.65 -13.60
N LEU A 216 9.75 -4.73 -14.54
CA LEU A 216 9.87 -4.07 -15.84
C LEU A 216 9.91 -2.56 -15.68
N GLY A 217 9.03 -1.99 -14.85
CA GLY A 217 8.99 -0.56 -14.55
C GLY A 217 10.29 -0.06 -13.93
N ALA A 218 10.81 -0.74 -12.92
CA ALA A 218 12.12 -0.40 -12.33
C ALA A 218 13.27 -0.52 -13.35
N GLY A 219 13.18 -1.50 -14.27
CA GLY A 219 14.10 -1.65 -15.39
C GLY A 219 14.07 -0.44 -16.33
N PHE A 220 12.88 0.01 -16.74
CA PHE A 220 12.70 1.18 -17.60
C PHE A 220 13.15 2.48 -16.93
N THR A 221 12.85 2.65 -15.63
CA THR A 221 13.34 3.77 -14.84
C THR A 221 14.86 3.82 -14.82
N LYS A 222 15.54 2.69 -14.64
CA LYS A 222 17.02 2.64 -14.62
C LYS A 222 17.66 2.68 -16.01
N PHE A 223 16.92 2.35 -17.06
CA PHE A 223 17.45 2.34 -18.42
C PHE A 223 17.87 3.75 -18.86
N LYS A 224 19.15 3.90 -19.25
CA LYS A 224 19.77 5.19 -19.64
C LYS A 224 19.54 6.32 -18.61
N TYR A 225 19.54 5.99 -17.32
CA TYR A 225 19.29 6.94 -16.25
C TYR A 225 20.20 8.18 -16.28
N GLU A 226 21.51 8.01 -16.51
CA GLU A 226 22.45 9.13 -16.59
C GLU A 226 22.13 10.11 -17.74
N LYS A 227 21.63 9.60 -18.87
CA LYS A 227 21.17 10.45 -19.96
C LYS A 227 19.94 11.26 -19.55
N LYS A 228 18.92 10.60 -18.98
CA LYS A 228 17.70 11.27 -18.48
C LYS A 228 18.03 12.33 -17.43
N LYS A 229 19.02 12.05 -16.58
CA LYS A 229 19.51 12.96 -15.54
C LYS A 229 20.21 14.18 -16.14
N SER A 230 21.06 13.98 -17.15
CA SER A 230 21.71 15.09 -17.87
C SER A 230 20.71 15.99 -18.62
N GLU A 231 19.57 15.43 -19.03
CA GLU A 231 18.48 16.16 -19.68
C GLU A 231 17.47 16.76 -18.67
N GLY A 232 17.66 16.56 -17.35
CA GLY A 232 16.79 17.11 -16.31
C GLY A 232 15.42 16.43 -16.18
N VAL A 233 15.24 15.26 -16.79
CA VAL A 233 13.95 14.53 -16.86
C VAL A 233 13.98 13.18 -16.13
N ALA A 234 15.06 12.85 -15.41
CA ALA A 234 15.14 11.59 -14.68
C ALA A 234 14.20 11.55 -13.48
N GLU A 235 13.67 10.35 -13.22
CA GLU A 235 12.88 10.06 -12.02
C GLU A 235 13.63 10.46 -10.74
N SER A 236 12.89 11.03 -9.79
CA SER A 236 13.47 11.53 -8.55
C SER A 236 14.12 10.43 -7.70
N LYS A 237 15.00 10.82 -6.77
CA LYS A 237 15.66 9.91 -5.81
C LYS A 237 16.39 8.71 -6.43
N GLY A 238 16.87 8.79 -7.66
CA GLY A 238 17.58 7.65 -8.28
C GLY A 238 16.64 6.57 -8.81
N GLY A 239 15.35 6.87 -8.99
CA GLY A 239 14.33 5.87 -9.33
C GLY A 239 13.84 5.03 -8.15
N VAL A 240 14.14 5.44 -6.91
CA VAL A 240 13.69 4.75 -5.69
C VAL A 240 12.22 5.10 -5.43
N ARG A 241 11.35 4.09 -5.46
CA ARG A 241 9.89 4.24 -5.23
C ARG A 241 9.54 4.20 -3.74
N GLY A 242 8.77 5.18 -3.29
CA GLY A 242 8.21 5.21 -1.93
C GLY A 242 6.77 4.71 -1.89
N PHE A 243 6.13 4.78 -0.71
CA PHE A 243 4.73 4.34 -0.53
C PHE A 243 3.77 5.03 -1.50
N ILE A 244 3.96 6.33 -1.79
CA ILE A 244 3.11 7.10 -2.71
C ILE A 244 3.10 6.45 -4.09
N ASN A 245 4.26 6.08 -4.64
CA ASN A 245 4.34 5.45 -5.96
C ASN A 245 3.72 4.05 -5.97
N VAL A 246 3.88 3.30 -4.87
CA VAL A 246 3.35 1.93 -4.74
C VAL A 246 1.82 1.97 -4.70
N PHE A 247 1.21 2.79 -3.84
CA PHE A 247 -0.24 2.90 -3.78
C PHE A 247 -0.83 3.59 -5.00
N ALA A 248 -0.20 4.63 -5.54
CA ALA A 248 -0.76 5.36 -6.68
C ALA A 248 -0.93 4.47 -7.93
N ASN A 249 0.01 3.55 -8.17
CA ASN A 249 -0.06 2.61 -9.28
C ASN A 249 -0.78 1.30 -8.95
N GLY A 250 -0.89 0.97 -7.67
CA GLY A 250 -1.32 -0.36 -7.24
C GLY A 250 -2.68 -0.41 -6.53
N LEU A 251 -3.21 0.71 -6.07
CA LEU A 251 -4.42 0.71 -5.23
C LEU A 251 -5.65 0.17 -5.99
N VAL A 252 -5.81 0.51 -7.26
CA VAL A 252 -6.94 0.03 -8.08
C VAL A 252 -6.86 -1.48 -8.28
N SER A 253 -5.68 -2.03 -8.58
CA SER A 253 -5.49 -3.47 -8.73
C SER A 253 -5.64 -4.22 -7.41
N LEU A 254 -5.20 -3.63 -6.30
CA LEU A 254 -5.47 -4.16 -4.96
C LEU A 254 -6.97 -4.20 -4.65
N CYS A 255 -7.71 -3.13 -4.92
CA CYS A 255 -9.16 -3.12 -4.74
C CYS A 255 -9.84 -4.19 -5.61
N ALA A 256 -9.38 -4.37 -6.85
CA ALA A 256 -9.86 -5.43 -7.73
C ALA A 256 -9.63 -6.84 -7.14
N ALA A 257 -8.44 -7.10 -6.59
CA ALA A 257 -8.13 -8.37 -5.93
C ALA A 257 -9.02 -8.60 -4.69
N VAL A 258 -9.19 -7.58 -3.84
CA VAL A 258 -10.08 -7.67 -2.66
C VAL A 258 -11.52 -7.93 -3.06
N LEU A 259 -12.04 -7.21 -4.08
CA LEU A 259 -13.38 -7.42 -4.60
C LEU A 259 -13.56 -8.83 -5.18
N TYR A 260 -12.57 -9.34 -5.91
CA TYR A 260 -12.57 -10.71 -6.43
C TYR A 260 -12.62 -11.76 -5.31
N GLY A 261 -11.85 -11.58 -4.24
CA GLY A 261 -11.86 -12.52 -3.11
C GLY A 261 -13.18 -12.55 -2.35
N ILE A 262 -13.86 -11.41 -2.25
CA ILE A 262 -15.18 -11.31 -1.62
C ILE A 262 -16.29 -11.84 -2.56
N SER A 263 -16.19 -11.51 -3.85
CA SER A 263 -17.18 -11.87 -4.88
C SER A 263 -16.43 -12.22 -6.17
N PRO A 264 -16.22 -13.51 -6.49
CA PRO A 264 -15.37 -13.97 -7.61
C PRO A 264 -15.94 -13.72 -9.01
N GLU A 265 -16.21 -12.47 -9.36
CA GLU A 265 -16.76 -12.09 -10.66
C GLU A 265 -15.65 -11.79 -11.68
N PRO A 266 -15.79 -12.24 -12.94
CA PRO A 266 -14.79 -11.99 -13.99
C PRO A 266 -14.50 -10.50 -14.25
N MET A 267 -15.46 -9.62 -13.98
CA MET A 267 -15.28 -8.18 -14.09
C MET A 267 -14.13 -7.66 -13.20
N TYR A 268 -13.89 -8.27 -12.03
CA TYR A 268 -12.79 -7.85 -11.16
C TYR A 268 -11.42 -8.34 -11.66
N ILE A 269 -11.39 -9.43 -12.43
CA ILE A 269 -10.21 -9.86 -13.17
C ILE A 269 -9.88 -8.82 -14.25
N ALA A 270 -10.90 -8.37 -15.00
CA ALA A 270 -10.75 -7.32 -16.00
C ALA A 270 -10.28 -5.99 -15.37
N LEU A 271 -10.88 -5.58 -14.25
CA LEU A 271 -10.46 -4.40 -13.48
C LEU A 271 -8.98 -4.49 -13.06
N PHE A 272 -8.59 -5.65 -12.53
CA PHE A 272 -7.20 -5.92 -12.15
C PHE A 272 -6.27 -5.77 -13.34
N ILE A 273 -6.44 -6.55 -14.41
CA ILE A 273 -5.47 -6.53 -15.50
C ILE A 273 -5.46 -5.19 -16.24
N GLY A 274 -6.61 -4.55 -16.42
CA GLY A 274 -6.70 -3.23 -17.05
C GLY A 274 -5.94 -2.16 -16.26
N SER A 275 -6.05 -2.18 -14.92
CA SER A 275 -5.32 -1.24 -14.07
C SER A 275 -3.81 -1.49 -14.06
N VAL A 276 -3.35 -2.75 -14.01
CA VAL A 276 -1.92 -3.07 -14.07
C VAL A 276 -1.33 -2.76 -15.46
N ALA A 277 -2.07 -3.06 -16.53
CA ALA A 277 -1.65 -2.74 -17.89
C ALA A 277 -1.55 -1.22 -18.11
N ALA A 278 -2.46 -0.43 -17.56
CA ALA A 278 -2.39 1.03 -17.58
C ALA A 278 -1.19 1.57 -16.81
N ALA A 279 -0.93 1.09 -15.60
CA ALA A 279 0.28 1.47 -14.84
C ALA A 279 1.57 1.14 -15.61
N MET A 280 1.62 -0.02 -16.27
CA MET A 280 2.77 -0.44 -17.07
C MET A 280 2.93 0.41 -18.33
N ALA A 281 1.83 0.67 -19.05
CA ALA A 281 1.81 1.52 -20.23
C ALA A 281 2.34 2.91 -19.88
N ASP A 282 1.83 3.50 -18.80
CA ASP A 282 2.23 4.82 -18.34
C ASP A 282 3.69 4.90 -17.91
N THR A 283 4.14 3.95 -17.08
CA THR A 283 5.56 3.88 -16.69
C THR A 283 6.47 3.72 -17.92
N SER A 284 6.05 2.93 -18.92
CA SER A 284 6.82 2.77 -20.17
C SER A 284 6.81 4.05 -21.01
N ALA A 285 5.65 4.72 -21.13
CA ALA A 285 5.49 5.96 -21.87
C ALA A 285 6.36 7.08 -21.29
N SER A 286 6.32 7.27 -19.97
CA SER A 286 7.09 8.29 -19.27
C SER A 286 8.59 7.98 -19.31
N GLU A 287 9.01 6.74 -19.08
CA GLU A 287 10.44 6.41 -18.97
C GLU A 287 11.14 6.20 -20.32
N LEU A 288 10.49 5.51 -21.27
CA LEU A 288 11.05 5.26 -22.60
C LEU A 288 10.71 6.38 -23.56
N GLY A 289 9.52 6.99 -23.47
CA GLY A 289 9.09 8.07 -24.36
C GLY A 289 10.01 9.29 -24.30
N MET A 290 10.66 9.57 -23.16
CA MET A 290 11.70 10.60 -23.03
C MET A 290 12.88 10.41 -24.00
N LEU A 291 13.17 9.17 -24.40
CA LEU A 291 14.22 8.86 -25.37
C LEU A 291 13.82 9.16 -26.82
N GLY A 292 12.54 9.42 -27.06
CA GLY A 292 11.97 9.73 -28.37
C GLY A 292 12.32 11.13 -28.90
N LYS A 293 11.67 11.49 -30.02
CA LYS A 293 11.75 12.82 -30.65
C LYS A 293 10.96 13.87 -29.84
N THR A 294 10.70 15.03 -30.43
CA THR A 294 9.95 16.12 -29.79
C THR A 294 8.52 15.67 -29.40
N PRO A 295 8.11 15.82 -28.13
CA PRO A 295 6.75 15.52 -27.70
C PRO A 295 5.75 16.58 -28.15
N TYR A 296 4.49 16.17 -28.24
CA TYR A 296 3.34 17.01 -28.54
C TYR A 296 2.37 16.99 -27.36
N LEU A 297 1.83 18.15 -26.98
CA LEU A 297 0.84 18.20 -25.91
C LEU A 297 -0.47 17.56 -26.36
N ILE A 298 -0.97 16.57 -25.62
CA ILE A 298 -2.16 15.79 -26.01
C ILE A 298 -3.42 16.63 -26.25
N THR A 299 -3.55 17.78 -25.58
CA THR A 299 -4.73 18.64 -25.69
C THR A 299 -4.71 19.61 -26.88
N SER A 300 -3.53 20.01 -27.35
CA SER A 300 -3.38 21.07 -28.37
C SER A 300 -2.57 20.66 -29.59
N PHE A 301 -1.95 19.47 -29.54
CA PHE A 301 -1.03 18.95 -30.55
C PHE A 301 0.12 19.92 -30.89
N LYS A 302 0.49 20.80 -29.95
CA LYS A 302 1.64 21.70 -30.08
C LYS A 302 2.89 21.04 -29.51
N LYS A 303 4.05 21.31 -30.12
CA LYS A 303 5.35 20.83 -29.64
C LYS A 303 5.64 21.40 -28.24
N VAL A 304 6.11 20.55 -27.35
CA VAL A 304 6.50 20.92 -25.98
C VAL A 304 7.90 20.39 -25.64
N PRO A 305 8.57 20.94 -24.62
CA PRO A 305 9.82 20.37 -24.11
C PRO A 305 9.63 18.94 -23.59
N LYS A 306 10.71 18.14 -23.60
CA LYS A 306 10.72 16.82 -22.95
C LYS A 306 10.49 16.94 -21.44
N GLY A 307 9.81 15.95 -20.88
CA GLY A 307 9.41 15.98 -19.46
C GLY A 307 8.24 16.92 -19.14
N THR A 308 7.55 17.43 -20.17
CA THR A 308 6.31 18.17 -19.97
C THR A 308 5.16 17.21 -19.67
N ASP A 309 4.45 17.42 -18.57
CA ASP A 309 3.24 16.64 -18.24
C ASP A 309 2.20 16.72 -19.37
N GLY A 310 1.71 15.57 -19.79
CA GLY A 310 0.81 15.42 -20.96
C GLY A 310 1.47 15.58 -22.33
N GLY A 311 2.80 15.61 -22.38
CA GLY A 311 3.57 15.54 -23.62
C GLY A 311 3.71 14.10 -24.12
N VAL A 312 3.05 13.78 -25.24
CA VAL A 312 3.09 12.44 -25.85
C VAL A 312 4.08 12.37 -27.01
N THR A 313 4.73 11.22 -27.19
CA THR A 313 5.57 10.93 -28.36
C THR A 313 5.10 9.64 -29.01
N LEU A 314 5.22 9.54 -30.35
CA LEU A 314 4.89 8.30 -31.06
C LEU A 314 5.69 7.09 -30.55
N PHE A 315 6.96 7.31 -30.19
CA PHE A 315 7.79 6.27 -29.59
C PHE A 315 7.26 5.83 -28.23
N GLY A 316 6.83 6.78 -27.39
CA GLY A 316 6.20 6.53 -26.09
C GLY A 316 4.91 5.72 -26.23
N GLU A 317 4.01 6.10 -27.15
CA GLU A 317 2.74 5.38 -27.38
C GLU A 317 2.97 3.92 -27.82
N VAL A 318 3.91 3.69 -28.74
CA VAL A 318 4.27 2.34 -29.18
C VAL A 318 4.88 1.54 -28.03
N ALA A 319 5.81 2.15 -27.26
CA ALA A 319 6.42 1.51 -26.11
C ALA A 319 5.41 1.20 -25.00
N ALA A 320 4.42 2.08 -24.78
CA ALA A 320 3.35 1.93 -23.81
C ALA A 320 2.44 0.75 -24.18
N THR A 321 1.98 0.72 -25.44
CA THR A 321 1.12 -0.35 -25.95
C THR A 321 1.82 -1.71 -25.91
N LEU A 322 3.09 -1.77 -26.32
CA LEU A 322 3.88 -3.00 -26.25
C LEU A 322 4.11 -3.46 -24.81
N ALA A 323 4.39 -2.55 -23.88
CA ALA A 323 4.57 -2.90 -22.47
C ALA A 323 3.28 -3.43 -21.83
N ALA A 324 2.14 -2.80 -22.13
CA ALA A 324 0.82 -3.29 -21.72
C ALA A 324 0.54 -4.70 -22.26
N PHE A 325 0.82 -4.92 -23.55
CA PHE A 325 0.67 -6.23 -24.19
C PHE A 325 1.55 -7.30 -23.53
N ILE A 326 2.82 -6.98 -23.25
CA ILE A 326 3.75 -7.90 -22.58
C ILE A 326 3.22 -8.32 -21.20
N VAL A 327 2.75 -7.36 -20.38
CA VAL A 327 2.17 -7.68 -19.06
C VAL A 327 0.91 -8.54 -19.18
N CYS A 328 0.04 -8.26 -20.15
CA CYS A 328 -1.17 -9.06 -20.39
C CYS A 328 -0.84 -10.50 -20.84
N ILE A 329 0.15 -10.67 -21.73
CA ILE A 329 0.62 -11.99 -22.16
C ILE A 329 1.22 -12.77 -20.99
N ILE A 330 2.02 -12.12 -20.14
CA ILE A 330 2.57 -12.75 -18.94
C ILE A 330 1.44 -13.15 -17.99
N ALA A 331 0.44 -12.29 -17.79
CA ALA A 331 -0.73 -12.62 -16.97
C ALA A 331 -1.51 -13.83 -17.52
N PHE A 332 -1.67 -13.92 -18.84
CA PHE A 332 -2.27 -15.09 -19.49
C PHE A 332 -1.42 -16.35 -19.31
N MET A 333 -0.10 -16.27 -19.54
CA MET A 333 0.82 -17.41 -19.38
C MET A 333 0.88 -17.92 -17.93
N LEU A 334 0.76 -17.02 -16.96
CA LEU A 334 0.64 -17.37 -15.55
C LEU A 334 -0.72 -17.97 -15.19
N GLY A 335 -1.71 -17.90 -16.08
CA GLY A 335 -3.09 -18.30 -15.81
C GLY A 335 -3.80 -17.37 -14.82
N ALA A 336 -3.41 -16.10 -14.75
CA ALA A 336 -4.08 -15.08 -13.95
C ALA A 336 -5.32 -14.51 -14.66
N ILE A 337 -5.31 -14.53 -16.00
CA ILE A 337 -6.41 -14.07 -16.85
C ILE A 337 -6.70 -15.07 -17.97
N PRO A 338 -7.94 -15.10 -18.49
CA PRO A 338 -8.25 -15.87 -19.70
C PRO A 338 -7.76 -15.14 -20.97
N PRO A 339 -7.58 -15.85 -22.10
CA PRO A 339 -6.97 -15.29 -23.32
C PRO A 339 -7.76 -14.12 -23.92
N GLU A 340 -9.09 -14.11 -23.80
CA GLU A 340 -9.95 -13.02 -24.27
C GLU A 340 -9.67 -11.68 -23.58
N MET A 341 -9.14 -11.70 -22.35
CA MET A 341 -8.81 -10.47 -21.61
C MET A 341 -7.46 -9.86 -22.02
N VAL A 342 -6.65 -10.53 -22.85
CA VAL A 342 -5.33 -10.01 -23.27
C VAL A 342 -5.50 -8.74 -24.12
N LEU A 343 -6.40 -8.75 -25.09
CA LEU A 343 -6.66 -7.59 -25.95
C LEU A 343 -7.36 -6.48 -25.17
N ALA A 344 -8.32 -6.83 -24.31
CA ALA A 344 -9.02 -5.87 -23.45
C ALA A 344 -8.04 -5.15 -22.51
N GLY A 345 -7.14 -5.89 -21.85
CA GLY A 345 -6.10 -5.34 -20.97
C GLY A 345 -5.09 -4.49 -21.74
N THR A 346 -4.70 -4.89 -22.95
CA THR A 346 -3.79 -4.10 -23.79
C THR A 346 -4.43 -2.77 -24.21
N ALA A 347 -5.69 -2.79 -24.65
CA ALA A 347 -6.45 -1.60 -25.00
C ALA A 347 -6.65 -0.70 -23.76
N ALA A 348 -6.98 -1.27 -22.60
CA ALA A 348 -7.03 -0.57 -21.33
C ALA A 348 -5.72 0.12 -20.98
N GLY A 349 -4.58 -0.53 -21.25
CA GLY A 349 -3.26 0.07 -21.07
C GLY A 349 -3.07 1.35 -21.88
N PHE A 350 -3.40 1.28 -23.17
CA PHE A 350 -3.36 2.44 -24.07
C PHE A 350 -4.31 3.56 -23.63
N VAL A 351 -5.54 3.22 -23.25
CA VAL A 351 -6.54 4.21 -22.78
C VAL A 351 -6.07 4.86 -21.49
N GLY A 352 -5.59 4.08 -20.51
CA GLY A 352 -5.13 4.58 -19.23
C GLY A 352 -4.00 5.60 -19.36
N THR A 353 -2.95 5.29 -20.13
CA THR A 353 -1.82 6.23 -20.32
C THR A 353 -2.20 7.51 -21.08
N ASN A 354 -3.16 7.43 -21.99
CA ASN A 354 -3.67 8.62 -22.68
C ASN A 354 -4.55 9.47 -21.75
N VAL A 355 -5.32 8.84 -20.86
CA VAL A 355 -6.03 9.55 -19.78
C VAL A 355 -5.05 10.20 -18.82
N ASP A 356 -3.96 9.53 -18.44
CA ASP A 356 -2.87 10.10 -17.65
C ASP A 356 -2.35 11.40 -18.30
N SER A 357 -1.95 11.31 -19.57
CA SER A 357 -1.45 12.46 -20.32
C SER A 357 -2.46 13.60 -20.41
N PHE A 358 -3.75 13.30 -20.59
CA PHE A 358 -4.80 14.32 -20.63
C PHE A 358 -4.97 15.02 -19.27
N ILE A 359 -4.99 14.24 -18.20
CA ILE A 359 -5.12 14.73 -16.83
C ILE A 359 -3.86 15.51 -16.40
N GLY A 360 -2.69 15.05 -16.80
CA GLY A 360 -1.42 15.75 -16.68
C GLY A 360 -1.46 17.13 -17.34
N ALA A 361 -1.87 17.18 -18.62
CA ALA A 361 -1.96 18.43 -19.38
C ALA A 361 -2.98 19.45 -18.82
N THR A 362 -4.03 18.98 -18.16
CA THR A 362 -5.17 19.82 -17.74
C THR A 362 -5.16 20.19 -16.27
N LEU A 363 -4.88 19.24 -15.38
CA LEU A 363 -5.00 19.38 -13.93
C LEU A 363 -3.64 19.43 -13.23
N GLU A 364 -2.70 18.54 -13.58
CA GLU A 364 -1.40 18.45 -12.90
C GLU A 364 -0.55 19.70 -13.13
N ARG A 365 -0.47 20.19 -14.38
CA ARG A 365 0.23 21.44 -14.71
C ARG A 365 -0.33 22.67 -14.00
N ARG A 366 -1.59 22.61 -13.54
CA ARG A 366 -2.25 23.68 -12.78
C ARG A 366 -2.05 23.53 -11.26
N GLY A 367 -1.38 22.47 -10.81
CA GLY A 367 -1.18 22.16 -9.40
C GLY A 367 -2.46 21.71 -8.68
N ILE A 368 -3.51 21.32 -9.41
CA ILE A 368 -4.78 20.87 -8.82
C ILE A 368 -4.64 19.45 -8.26
N ILE A 369 -3.90 18.62 -8.99
CA ILE A 369 -3.51 17.27 -8.59
C ILE A 369 -2.00 17.14 -8.73
N GLY A 370 -1.39 16.18 -8.03
CA GLY A 370 -0.01 15.78 -8.30
C GLY A 370 0.05 14.41 -8.99
N ASN A 371 1.24 14.01 -9.41
CA ASN A 371 1.56 12.71 -10.03
C ASN A 371 0.85 11.49 -9.40
N ALA A 372 0.72 11.43 -8.07
CA ALA A 372 -0.01 10.35 -7.41
C ALA A 372 -1.50 10.29 -7.82
N GLY A 373 -2.16 11.44 -7.95
CA GLY A 373 -3.54 11.53 -8.41
C GLY A 373 -3.69 11.20 -9.90
N THR A 374 -2.72 11.61 -10.72
CA THR A 374 -2.67 11.29 -12.16
C THR A 374 -2.55 9.77 -12.36
N ASN A 375 -1.60 9.11 -11.67
CA ASN A 375 -1.43 7.65 -11.68
C ASN A 375 -2.67 6.88 -11.21
N ILE A 376 -3.35 7.34 -10.14
CA ILE A 376 -4.59 6.71 -9.69
C ILE A 376 -5.67 6.84 -10.77
N THR A 377 -5.77 8.00 -11.42
CA THR A 377 -6.74 8.22 -12.49
C THR A 377 -6.43 7.37 -13.73
N CYS A 378 -5.16 7.22 -14.08
CA CYS A 378 -4.67 6.35 -15.14
C CYS A 378 -5.08 4.88 -14.91
N THR A 379 -4.74 4.36 -13.74
CA THR A 379 -5.03 2.96 -13.37
C THR A 379 -6.52 2.69 -13.22
N LEU A 380 -7.28 3.66 -12.68
CA LEU A 380 -8.74 3.57 -12.58
C LEU A 380 -9.38 3.59 -13.97
N ALA A 381 -8.97 4.50 -14.85
CA ALA A 381 -9.52 4.59 -16.20
C ALA A 381 -9.23 3.33 -17.02
N GLY A 382 -8.00 2.80 -16.96
CA GLY A 382 -7.65 1.54 -17.62
C GLY A 382 -8.47 0.37 -17.06
N GLY A 383 -8.56 0.26 -15.73
CA GLY A 383 -9.34 -0.79 -15.08
C GLY A 383 -10.83 -0.75 -15.45
N LEU A 384 -11.46 0.42 -15.38
CA LEU A 384 -12.87 0.60 -15.76
C LEU A 384 -13.11 0.34 -17.25
N PHE A 385 -12.17 0.74 -18.12
CA PHE A 385 -12.24 0.42 -19.54
C PHE A 385 -12.22 -1.09 -19.77
N ALA A 386 -11.31 -1.83 -19.13
CA ALA A 386 -11.25 -3.27 -19.25
C ALA A 386 -12.55 -3.94 -18.74
N MET A 387 -13.11 -3.47 -17.62
CA MET A 387 -14.42 -3.94 -17.13
C MET A 387 -15.52 -3.73 -18.17
N ALA A 388 -15.64 -2.51 -18.71
CA ALA A 388 -16.69 -2.15 -19.65
C ALA A 388 -16.52 -2.84 -21.02
N PHE A 389 -15.30 -3.17 -21.41
CA PHE A 389 -15.01 -3.90 -22.65
C PHE A 389 -15.27 -5.41 -22.51
N TYR A 390 -15.23 -5.92 -21.28
CA TYR A 390 -15.43 -7.33 -20.98
C TYR A 390 -16.91 -7.70 -20.72
N ILE A 391 -17.70 -6.77 -20.16
CA ILE A 391 -19.17 -6.88 -20.03
C ILE A 391 -19.81 -6.69 -21.40
#